data_AF-A0A937YSC8-F1
#
_entry.id   AF-A0A937YSC8-F1
#
_cell.length_a   1.000
_cell.length_b   1.000
_cell.length_c   1.000
_cell.angle_alpha   90.00
_cell.angle_beta   90.00
_cell.angle_gamma   90.00
#
_symmetry.space_group_name_H-M   'P 1'
#
loop_
_entity.id
_entity.type
_entity.pdbx_description
1 polymer ?
#
loop_
_entity_poly.entity_id
_entity_poly.type
_entity_poly.pdbx_seq_one_letter_code
_entity_poly.pdbx_strand_id
1 'polypeptide(L)'
;MQSTTYRTPLEALRDWEREKATRGDGLTAVLRRENERRARERATDRFLDRLRGDRFDLPQTGTLLMGITCRDGIVIASDRKIGRGGETVLADKIFEFSALGGPVLFAAEGLTGIRDDFFLLLDGDIRRRRGVDSLYEVKIMVEDIIAELVRRYTDRVGDSSPIGVLMGGLEGITSGDAVIYYVHAPGYGEKVGFRCTGHGGPYAYALAKFLCEPSDGSLLTVDEAARRAAFVVGWVADKLDSTVGGTAQVCILKHKTSKVETMSEADVSQLRQLAESHQADLAHIMGLQLLVP
;
A
#
# COMPACT_ATOMS: atom_id res chain seq x y z
N MET A 1 -54.96 -9.18 -70.40
CA MET A 1 -53.53 -9.12 -70.77
C MET A 1 -52.95 -7.83 -70.20
N GLN A 2 -52.22 -7.89 -69.10
CA GLN A 2 -51.51 -6.74 -68.53
C GLN A 2 -50.10 -6.72 -69.10
N SER A 3 -49.72 -5.66 -69.82
CA SER A 3 -48.36 -5.52 -70.36
C SER A 3 -47.41 -5.14 -69.22
N THR A 4 -46.47 -6.02 -68.92
CA THR A 4 -45.37 -5.76 -68.01
C THR A 4 -44.40 -4.81 -68.71
N THR A 5 -44.40 -3.54 -68.34
CA THR A 5 -43.45 -2.56 -68.88
C THR A 5 -42.05 -2.91 -68.37
N TYR A 6 -41.21 -3.46 -69.23
CA TYR A 6 -39.81 -3.70 -68.93
C TYR A 6 -39.10 -2.36 -68.76
N ARG A 7 -38.65 -2.07 -67.54
CA ARG A 7 -37.76 -0.93 -67.29
C ARG A 7 -36.46 -1.15 -68.04
N THR A 8 -35.99 -0.09 -68.68
CA THR A 8 -34.71 -0.16 -69.37
C THR A 8 -33.57 -0.24 -68.36
N PRO A 9 -32.44 -0.90 -68.69
CA PRO A 9 -31.26 -0.96 -67.82
C PRO A 9 -30.75 0.42 -67.36
N LEU A 10 -30.96 1.46 -68.18
CA LEU A 10 -30.62 2.85 -67.87
C LEU A 10 -31.50 3.47 -66.77
N GLU A 11 -32.78 3.11 -66.70
CA GLU A 11 -33.68 3.57 -65.64
C GLU A 11 -33.36 2.90 -64.30
N ALA A 12 -33.05 1.60 -64.32
CA ALA A 12 -32.62 0.87 -63.13
C ALA A 12 -31.29 1.42 -62.57
N LEU A 13 -30.35 1.82 -63.43
CA LEU A 13 -29.09 2.43 -63.02
C LEU A 13 -29.29 3.81 -62.37
N ARG A 14 -30.16 4.66 -62.95
CA ARG A 14 -30.49 5.98 -62.41
C ARG A 14 -31.19 5.90 -61.05
N ASP A 15 -32.07 4.93 -60.87
CA ASP A 15 -32.73 4.71 -59.58
C ASP A 15 -31.73 4.24 -58.53
N TRP A 16 -30.81 3.34 -58.89
CA TRP A 16 -29.74 2.88 -58.00
C TRP A 16 -28.77 4.00 -57.59
N GLU A 17 -28.39 4.88 -58.51
CA GLU A 17 -27.53 6.04 -58.21
C GLU A 17 -28.21 7.04 -57.28
N ARG A 18 -29.52 7.28 -57.43
CA ARG A 18 -30.31 8.11 -56.50
C ARG A 18 -30.38 7.49 -55.11
N GLU A 19 -30.59 6.18 -55.03
CA GLU A 19 -30.66 5.45 -53.76
C GLU A 19 -29.32 5.49 -53.01
N LYS A 20 -28.20 5.42 -53.75
CA LYS A 20 -26.84 5.53 -53.23
C LYS A 20 -26.52 6.94 -52.73
N ALA A 21 -27.00 7.98 -53.41
CA ALA A 21 -26.87 9.37 -52.97
C ALA A 21 -27.61 9.62 -51.64
N THR A 22 -28.83 9.09 -51.49
CA THR A 22 -29.60 9.18 -50.22
C THR A 22 -28.99 8.37 -49.07
N ARG A 23 -28.27 7.27 -49.35
CA ARG A 23 -27.59 6.46 -48.32
C ARG A 23 -26.24 7.05 -47.89
N GLY A 24 -25.55 7.78 -48.77
CA GLY A 24 -24.26 8.43 -48.48
C GLY A 24 -24.36 9.55 -47.44
N ASP A 25 -25.46 10.31 -47.46
CA ASP A 25 -25.68 11.41 -46.51
C ASP A 25 -25.97 10.91 -45.09
N GLY A 26 -26.63 9.76 -44.96
CA GLY A 26 -26.92 9.14 -43.67
C GLY A 26 -25.66 8.64 -42.95
N LEU A 27 -24.74 8.00 -43.68
CA LEU A 27 -23.51 7.47 -43.09
C LEU A 27 -22.56 8.58 -42.64
N THR A 28 -22.45 9.65 -43.45
CA THR A 28 -21.66 10.83 -43.12
C THR A 28 -22.23 11.56 -41.90
N ALA A 29 -23.56 11.66 -41.78
CA ALA A 29 -24.21 12.26 -40.61
C ALA A 29 -24.02 11.43 -39.32
N VAL A 30 -24.05 10.10 -39.41
CA VAL A 30 -23.81 9.20 -38.27
C VAL A 30 -22.36 9.31 -37.79
N LEU A 31 -21.40 9.23 -38.71
CA LEU A 31 -19.97 9.37 -38.38
C LEU A 31 -19.64 10.75 -37.79
N ARG A 32 -20.27 11.81 -38.31
CA ARG A 32 -20.13 13.16 -37.76
C ARG A 32 -20.68 13.25 -36.35
N ARG A 33 -21.87 12.72 -36.07
CA ARG A 33 -22.44 12.68 -34.71
C ARG A 33 -21.57 11.88 -33.75
N GLU A 34 -20.99 10.77 -34.19
CA GLU A 34 -20.13 9.96 -33.33
C GLU A 34 -18.78 10.64 -33.05
N ASN A 35 -18.20 11.31 -34.04
CA ASN A 35 -17.00 12.12 -33.84
C ASN A 35 -17.27 13.33 -32.93
N GLU A 36 -18.41 14.00 -33.07
CA GLU A 36 -18.84 15.09 -32.18
C GLU A 36 -19.07 14.57 -30.75
N ARG A 37 -19.64 13.36 -30.58
CA ARG A 37 -19.79 12.71 -29.26
C ARG A 37 -18.43 12.42 -28.63
N ARG A 38 -17.51 11.79 -29.36
CA ARG A 38 -16.14 11.50 -28.90
C ARG A 38 -15.36 12.77 -28.61
N ALA A 39 -15.57 13.85 -29.37
CA ALA A 39 -14.94 15.13 -29.12
C ALA A 39 -15.46 15.78 -27.84
N ARG A 40 -16.77 15.67 -27.56
CA ARG A 40 -17.38 16.10 -26.29
C ARG A 40 -16.88 15.27 -25.11
N GLU A 41 -16.83 13.94 -25.24
CA GLU A 41 -16.26 13.04 -24.22
C GLU A 41 -14.81 13.46 -23.89
N ARG A 42 -13.95 13.63 -24.90
CA ARG A 42 -12.55 14.11 -24.70
C ARG A 42 -12.44 15.54 -24.16
N ALA A 43 -13.44 16.38 -24.38
CA ALA A 43 -13.47 17.74 -23.85
C ALA A 43 -13.89 17.73 -22.38
N THR A 44 -14.86 16.90 -22.02
CA THR A 44 -15.26 16.64 -20.64
C THR A 44 -14.12 16.01 -19.85
N ASP A 45 -13.44 15.01 -20.39
CA ASP A 45 -12.28 14.39 -19.73
C ASP A 45 -11.16 15.38 -19.49
N ARG A 46 -10.82 16.22 -20.49
CA ARG A 46 -9.82 17.28 -20.33
C ARG A 46 -10.25 18.39 -19.37
N PHE A 47 -11.55 18.67 -19.27
CA PHE A 47 -12.09 19.62 -18.31
C PHE A 47 -12.04 19.04 -16.88
N LEU A 48 -12.40 17.77 -16.71
CA LEU A 48 -12.27 17.05 -15.44
C LEU A 48 -10.81 16.92 -15.01
N ASP A 49 -9.89 16.63 -15.93
CA ASP A 49 -8.45 16.60 -15.64
C ASP A 49 -7.87 17.97 -15.30
N ARG A 50 -8.42 19.06 -15.87
CA ARG A 50 -8.07 20.44 -15.45
C ARG A 50 -8.63 20.79 -14.09
N LEU A 51 -9.84 20.34 -13.76
CA LEU A 51 -10.40 20.48 -12.40
C LEU A 51 -9.65 19.64 -11.37
N ARG A 52 -9.08 18.49 -11.78
CA ARG A 52 -8.13 17.69 -10.99
C ARG A 52 -6.72 18.29 -10.94
N GLY A 53 -6.45 19.36 -11.69
CA GLY A 53 -5.17 20.08 -11.69
C GLY A 53 -4.91 20.82 -10.39
N ASP A 54 -5.97 21.24 -9.70
CA ASP A 54 -5.93 21.61 -8.28
C ASP A 54 -6.04 20.33 -7.44
N ARG A 55 -5.03 19.46 -7.53
CA ARG A 55 -4.89 18.41 -6.53
C ARG A 55 -4.76 19.15 -5.20
N PHE A 56 -5.72 18.93 -4.29
CA PHE A 56 -5.42 19.08 -2.89
C PHE A 56 -4.23 18.14 -2.65
N ASP A 57 -3.02 18.70 -2.61
CA ASP A 57 -1.83 17.98 -2.20
C ASP A 57 -2.08 17.59 -0.74
N LEU A 58 -2.69 16.41 -0.58
CA LEU A 58 -2.86 15.83 0.73
C LEU A 58 -1.46 15.74 1.33
N PRO A 59 -1.27 16.14 2.61
CA PRO A 59 0.02 16.08 3.24
C PRO A 59 0.60 14.68 3.03
N GLN A 60 1.78 14.58 2.43
CA GLN A 60 2.44 13.29 2.22
C GLN A 60 2.66 12.64 3.59
N THR A 61 1.91 11.57 3.86
CA THR A 61 2.05 10.80 5.09
C THR A 61 3.18 9.79 4.90
N GLY A 62 4.34 10.10 5.48
CA GLY A 62 5.47 9.17 5.51
C GLY A 62 5.24 8.02 6.46
N THR A 63 5.63 6.83 6.03
CA THR A 63 5.64 5.64 6.89
C THR A 63 6.74 4.71 6.41
N LEU A 64 7.40 4.07 7.37
CA LEU A 64 8.22 2.89 7.15
C LEU A 64 7.67 1.77 8.02
N LEU A 65 7.17 0.70 7.40
CA LEU A 65 6.87 -0.55 8.09
C LEU A 65 7.84 -1.63 7.64
N MET A 66 8.23 -2.49 8.58
CA MET A 66 9.08 -3.65 8.33
C MET A 66 8.48 -4.90 8.97
N GLY A 67 8.48 -6.00 8.25
CA GLY A 67 8.11 -7.33 8.75
C GLY A 67 9.20 -8.34 8.43
N ILE A 68 9.62 -9.12 9.42
CA ILE A 68 10.69 -10.11 9.30
C ILE A 68 10.26 -11.42 9.98
N THR A 69 10.24 -12.52 9.23
CA THR A 69 10.12 -13.88 9.77
C THR A 69 11.47 -14.34 10.29
N CYS A 70 11.47 -14.87 11.51
CA CYS A 70 12.63 -15.34 12.24
C CYS A 70 12.51 -16.85 12.48
N ARG A 71 13.58 -17.51 12.92
CA ARG A 71 13.54 -18.95 13.22
C ARG A 71 12.66 -19.32 14.42
N ASP A 72 12.44 -18.38 15.31
CA ASP A 72 11.74 -18.54 16.58
C ASP A 72 10.57 -17.55 16.76
N GLY A 73 10.17 -16.84 15.70
CA GLY A 73 9.10 -15.86 15.77
C GLY A 73 9.01 -14.94 14.56
N ILE A 74 8.42 -13.77 14.79
CA ILE A 74 8.34 -12.66 13.85
C ILE A 74 8.70 -11.35 14.54
N VAL A 75 9.16 -10.38 13.74
CA VAL A 75 9.38 -8.99 14.14
C VAL A 75 8.58 -8.10 13.22
N ILE A 76 7.83 -7.15 13.81
CA ILE A 76 7.23 -6.02 13.11
C ILE A 76 7.84 -4.75 13.67
N ALA A 77 8.35 -3.89 12.80
CA ALA A 77 8.92 -2.60 13.18
C ALA A 77 8.31 -1.47 12.36
N SER A 78 8.28 -0.28 12.95
CA SER A 78 7.78 0.92 12.32
C SER A 78 8.48 2.17 12.82
N ASP A 79 8.46 3.23 12.04
CA ASP A 79 8.65 4.59 12.55
C ASP A 79 7.39 5.07 13.30
N ARG A 80 7.47 6.23 13.97
CA ARG A 80 6.37 6.80 14.75
C ARG A 80 5.89 8.16 14.25
N LYS A 81 6.44 8.69 13.16
CA LYS A 81 6.08 10.00 12.65
C LYS A 81 4.77 9.93 11.87
N ILE A 82 3.81 10.78 12.21
CA ILE A 82 2.51 10.86 11.53
C ILE A 82 2.28 12.31 11.12
N GLY A 83 1.83 12.50 9.88
CA GLY A 83 1.32 13.77 9.38
C GLY A 83 -0.20 13.84 9.53
N ARG A 84 -0.73 14.86 10.23
CA ARG A 84 -2.17 15.10 10.32
C ARG A 84 -2.46 16.60 10.23
N GLY A 85 -3.28 17.00 9.26
CA GLY A 85 -3.68 18.41 9.11
C GLY A 85 -2.52 19.37 8.85
N GLY A 86 -1.42 18.89 8.27
CA GLY A 86 -0.20 19.69 8.08
C GLY A 86 0.76 19.73 9.28
N GLU A 87 0.35 19.15 10.42
CA GLU A 87 1.20 19.02 11.60
C GLU A 87 1.85 17.63 11.66
N THR A 88 3.04 17.59 12.27
CA THR A 88 3.75 16.34 12.58
C THR A 88 3.52 15.99 14.04
N VAL A 89 3.06 14.76 14.28
CA VAL A 89 2.94 14.18 15.63
C VAL A 89 3.66 12.84 15.70
N LEU A 90 4.10 12.44 16.89
CA LEU A 90 4.64 11.10 17.14
C LEU A 90 3.55 10.23 17.74
N ALA A 91 3.30 9.07 17.13
CA ALA A 91 2.43 8.05 17.71
C ALA A 91 2.80 6.65 17.22
N ASP A 92 2.35 5.65 17.96
CA ASP A 92 2.49 4.25 17.57
C ASP A 92 1.73 3.96 16.25
N LYS A 93 2.31 3.06 15.46
CA LYS A 93 1.75 2.58 14.19
C LYS A 93 1.50 1.07 14.19
N ILE A 94 2.05 0.35 15.15
CA ILE A 94 1.80 -1.08 15.40
C ILE A 94 0.81 -1.20 16.55
N PHE A 95 -0.29 -1.89 16.32
CA PHE A 95 -1.38 -2.08 17.28
C PHE A 95 -1.61 -3.56 17.54
N GLU A 96 -1.75 -3.93 18.81
CA GLU A 96 -2.15 -5.28 19.20
C GLU A 96 -3.68 -5.36 19.35
N PHE A 97 -4.29 -6.35 18.70
CA PHE A 97 -5.71 -6.66 18.80
C PHE A 97 -5.91 -8.00 19.50
N SER A 98 -6.17 -7.97 20.81
CA SER A 98 -6.37 -9.18 21.62
C SER A 98 -7.83 -9.66 21.65
N ALA A 99 -8.78 -8.90 21.09
CA ALA A 99 -10.20 -9.24 21.04
C ALA A 99 -10.51 -10.52 20.23
N LEU A 100 -9.53 -11.03 19.48
CA LEU A 100 -9.59 -12.25 18.68
C LEU A 100 -9.33 -13.53 19.50
N GLY A 101 -9.04 -13.41 20.80
CA GLY A 101 -8.69 -14.54 21.69
C GLY A 101 -7.18 -14.77 21.83
N GLY A 102 -6.38 -14.14 21.00
CA GLY A 102 -4.90 -14.11 21.06
C GLY A 102 -4.37 -12.84 20.38
N PRO A 103 -3.06 -12.54 20.52
CA PRO A 103 -2.51 -11.30 20.00
C PRO A 103 -2.37 -11.35 18.47
N VAL A 104 -2.97 -10.36 17.81
CA VAL A 104 -2.70 -10.07 16.40
C VAL A 104 -2.17 -8.65 16.29
N LEU A 105 -0.99 -8.50 15.70
CA LEU A 105 -0.34 -7.23 15.42
C LEU A 105 -0.79 -6.70 14.07
N PHE A 106 -1.13 -5.42 14.01
CA PHE A 106 -1.47 -4.71 12.79
C PHE A 106 -0.63 -3.44 12.68
N ALA A 107 -0.03 -3.23 11.52
CA ALA A 107 0.62 -1.99 11.15
C ALA A 107 0.13 -1.57 9.77
N ALA A 108 -0.28 -0.31 9.64
CA ALA A 108 -0.91 0.17 8.42
C ALA A 108 -0.23 1.44 7.92
N GLU A 109 -0.09 1.51 6.60
CA GLU A 109 0.47 2.63 5.86
C GLU A 109 -0.58 3.28 4.97
N GLY A 110 -0.23 4.41 4.36
CA GLY A 110 -1.11 5.19 3.51
C GLY A 110 -1.75 6.34 4.27
N LEU A 111 -2.88 6.83 3.76
CA LEU A 111 -3.52 8.03 4.27
C LEU A 111 -4.09 7.79 5.67
N THR A 112 -3.70 8.61 6.64
CA THR A 112 -4.08 8.45 8.05
C THR A 112 -5.60 8.36 8.26
N GLY A 113 -6.39 9.14 7.53
CA GLY A 113 -7.86 9.07 7.62
C GLY A 113 -8.43 7.71 7.17
N ILE A 114 -7.90 7.15 6.07
CA ILE A 114 -8.33 5.84 5.56
C ILE A 114 -7.85 4.71 6.48
N ARG A 115 -6.66 4.86 7.07
CA ARG A 115 -6.15 3.96 8.10
C ARG A 115 -7.05 3.92 9.34
N ASP A 116 -7.52 5.08 9.80
CA ASP A 116 -8.39 5.16 10.97
C ASP A 116 -9.76 4.50 10.67
N ASP A 117 -10.30 4.70 9.46
CA ASP A 117 -11.50 3.99 8.98
C ASP A 117 -11.29 2.46 8.94
N PHE A 118 -10.11 2.00 8.49
CA PHE A 118 -9.75 0.58 8.47
C PHE A 118 -9.87 -0.06 9.87
N PHE A 119 -9.25 0.56 10.89
CA PHE A 119 -9.30 0.01 12.24
C PHE A 119 -10.72 0.03 12.83
N LEU A 120 -11.54 1.03 12.48
CA LEU A 120 -12.93 1.09 12.89
C LEU A 120 -13.76 -0.05 12.26
N LEU A 121 -13.58 -0.29 10.96
CA LEU A 121 -14.27 -1.38 10.24
C LEU A 121 -13.84 -2.76 10.76
N LEU A 122 -12.53 -2.94 11.00
CA LEU A 122 -11.97 -4.18 11.53
C LEU A 122 -12.52 -4.50 12.92
N ASP A 123 -12.54 -3.53 13.85
CA ASP A 123 -13.15 -3.72 15.18
C ASP A 123 -14.64 -4.07 15.07
N GLY A 124 -15.36 -3.42 14.15
CA GLY A 124 -16.76 -3.73 13.86
C GLY A 124 -16.97 -5.16 13.35
N ASP A 125 -16.12 -5.64 12.45
CA ASP A 125 -16.19 -6.99 11.90
C ASP A 125 -15.87 -8.06 12.94
N ILE A 126 -14.82 -7.83 13.74
CA ILE A 126 -14.42 -8.74 14.82
C ILE A 126 -15.56 -8.91 15.83
N ARG A 127 -16.18 -7.81 16.26
CA ARG A 127 -17.29 -7.85 17.24
C ARG A 127 -18.54 -8.55 16.74
N ARG A 128 -18.79 -8.54 15.42
CA ARG A 128 -19.95 -9.22 14.81
C ARG A 128 -19.77 -10.72 14.68
N ARG A 129 -18.53 -11.22 14.66
CA ARG A 129 -18.22 -12.64 14.48
C ARG A 129 -18.24 -13.39 15.81
N ARG A 130 -18.59 -14.69 15.75
CA ARG A 130 -18.60 -15.60 16.91
C ARG A 130 -17.23 -16.27 17.10
N GLY A 131 -16.17 -15.47 17.09
CA GLY A 131 -14.79 -15.95 17.12
C GLY A 131 -14.15 -16.04 15.74
N VAL A 132 -12.82 -16.22 15.75
CA VAL A 132 -11.96 -16.38 14.58
C VAL A 132 -10.92 -17.43 14.93
N ASP A 133 -10.79 -18.47 14.10
CA ASP A 133 -10.01 -19.66 14.46
C ASP A 133 -8.58 -19.62 13.93
N SER A 134 -8.31 -18.79 12.92
CA SER A 134 -7.00 -18.69 12.30
C SER A 134 -6.63 -17.28 11.90
N LEU A 135 -5.32 -17.00 11.88
CA LEU A 135 -4.81 -15.74 11.35
C LEU A 135 -5.12 -15.59 9.86
N TYR A 136 -5.27 -16.70 9.14
CA TYR A 136 -5.68 -16.68 7.74
C TYR A 136 -7.08 -16.10 7.56
N GLU A 137 -8.04 -16.47 8.41
CA GLU A 137 -9.37 -15.86 8.40
C GLU A 137 -9.32 -14.36 8.69
N VAL A 138 -8.45 -13.94 9.62
CA VAL A 138 -8.18 -12.51 9.87
C VAL A 138 -7.64 -11.82 8.62
N LYS A 139 -6.71 -12.46 7.90
CA LYS A 139 -6.19 -11.96 6.64
C LYS A 139 -7.30 -11.78 5.59
N ILE A 140 -8.24 -12.72 5.46
CA ILE A 140 -9.39 -12.56 4.54
C ILE A 140 -10.25 -11.35 4.94
N MET A 141 -10.52 -11.15 6.23
CA MET A 141 -11.25 -9.96 6.70
C MET A 141 -10.54 -8.66 6.33
N VAL A 142 -9.21 -8.61 6.52
CA VAL A 142 -8.40 -7.44 6.14
C VAL A 142 -8.46 -7.21 4.63
N GLU A 143 -8.36 -8.26 3.81
CA GLU A 143 -8.49 -8.16 2.35
C GLU A 143 -9.83 -7.51 1.94
N ASP A 144 -10.94 -7.98 2.51
CA ASP A 144 -12.27 -7.47 2.19
C ASP A 144 -12.42 -5.99 2.57
N ILE A 145 -11.96 -5.61 3.77
CA ILE A 145 -12.01 -4.21 4.24
C ILE A 145 -11.14 -3.31 3.36
N ILE A 146 -9.92 -3.76 3.02
CA ILE A 146 -9.00 -2.99 2.16
C ILE A 146 -9.59 -2.82 0.77
N ALA A 147 -10.13 -3.88 0.16
CA ALA A 147 -10.79 -3.80 -1.14
C ALA A 147 -11.96 -2.80 -1.13
N GLU A 148 -12.76 -2.78 -0.06
CA GLU A 148 -13.84 -1.81 0.10
C GLU A 148 -13.33 -0.38 0.20
N LEU A 149 -12.34 -0.12 1.05
CA LEU A 149 -11.76 1.22 1.24
C LEU A 149 -11.14 1.75 -0.04
N VAL A 150 -10.39 0.92 -0.76
CA VAL A 150 -9.74 1.30 -2.01
C VAL A 150 -10.78 1.65 -3.07
N ARG A 151 -11.78 0.77 -3.28
CA ARG A 151 -12.90 1.06 -4.18
C ARG A 151 -13.64 2.37 -3.81
N ARG A 152 -13.73 2.70 -2.52
CA ARG A 152 -14.40 3.91 -2.04
C ARG A 152 -13.58 5.18 -2.27
N TYR A 153 -12.26 5.12 -2.10
CA TYR A 153 -11.41 6.29 -2.01
C TYR A 153 -10.51 6.54 -3.23
N THR A 154 -10.18 5.54 -4.05
CA THR A 154 -9.24 5.69 -5.18
C THR A 154 -9.61 6.86 -6.10
N ASP A 155 -10.88 6.98 -6.50
CA ASP A 155 -11.35 8.07 -7.39
C ASP A 155 -11.28 9.46 -6.74
N ARG A 156 -11.22 9.52 -5.41
CA ARG A 156 -11.26 10.77 -4.62
C ARG A 156 -9.88 11.28 -4.27
N VAL A 157 -8.96 10.37 -3.94
CA VAL A 157 -7.62 10.71 -3.47
C VAL A 157 -6.57 10.66 -4.58
N GLY A 158 -6.88 10.02 -5.72
CA GLY A 158 -5.99 9.95 -6.88
C GLY A 158 -4.69 9.18 -6.64
N ASP A 159 -4.56 8.56 -5.46
CA ASP A 159 -3.41 7.79 -5.03
C ASP A 159 -3.55 6.33 -5.51
N SER A 160 -2.45 5.75 -5.96
CA SER A 160 -2.41 4.37 -6.46
C SER A 160 -2.46 3.33 -5.34
N SER A 161 -2.17 3.73 -4.09
CA SER A 161 -2.21 2.85 -2.93
C SER A 161 -2.69 3.58 -1.67
N PRO A 162 -4.01 3.82 -1.52
CA PRO A 162 -4.55 4.61 -0.40
C PRO A 162 -4.27 4.01 0.97
N ILE A 163 -4.06 2.69 1.04
CA ILE A 163 -3.78 1.95 2.27
C ILE A 163 -3.07 0.62 1.96
N GLY A 164 -2.18 0.21 2.85
CA GLY A 164 -1.59 -1.13 2.91
C GLY A 164 -1.50 -1.59 4.36
N VAL A 165 -1.59 -2.90 4.62
CA VAL A 165 -1.59 -3.45 5.98
C VAL A 165 -0.61 -4.59 6.10
N LEU A 166 0.35 -4.44 7.00
CA LEU A 166 1.21 -5.51 7.49
C LEU A 166 0.60 -6.08 8.77
N MET A 167 0.34 -7.37 8.81
CA MET A 167 -0.23 -8.03 9.99
C MET A 167 0.61 -9.24 10.39
N GLY A 168 0.67 -9.52 11.69
CA GLY A 168 1.38 -10.68 12.23
C GLY A 168 0.66 -11.28 13.41
N GLY A 169 0.77 -12.59 13.57
CA GLY A 169 0.10 -13.32 14.64
C GLY A 169 0.49 -14.79 14.65
N LEU A 170 -0.05 -15.55 15.59
CA LEU A 170 0.07 -17.01 15.57
C LEU A 170 -0.93 -17.60 14.58
N GLU A 171 -0.55 -18.65 13.84
CA GLU A 171 -1.39 -19.27 12.80
C GLU A 171 -2.80 -19.64 13.31
N GLY A 172 -2.89 -20.19 14.52
CA GLY A 172 -4.15 -20.53 15.20
C GLY A 172 -4.63 -19.47 16.18
N ILE A 173 -4.23 -18.21 16.02
CA ILE A 173 -4.49 -17.04 16.89
C ILE A 173 -3.88 -17.13 18.30
N THR A 174 -4.07 -18.26 18.97
CA THR A 174 -3.63 -18.56 20.34
C THR A 174 -2.43 -19.51 20.38
N SER A 175 -2.13 -20.20 19.28
CA SER A 175 -1.07 -21.20 19.20
C SER A 175 -0.55 -21.37 17.76
N GLY A 176 0.55 -22.13 17.63
CA GLY A 176 1.20 -22.40 16.34
C GLY A 176 2.38 -21.49 16.06
N ASP A 177 2.84 -21.49 14.81
CA ASP A 177 3.94 -20.66 14.38
C ASP A 177 3.46 -19.22 14.17
N ALA A 178 4.37 -18.27 14.36
CA ALA A 178 4.11 -16.86 14.14
C ALA A 178 4.37 -16.56 12.66
N VAL A 179 3.42 -15.91 12.00
CA VAL A 179 3.50 -15.63 10.55
C VAL A 179 3.10 -14.20 10.26
N ILE A 180 3.61 -13.66 9.16
CA ILE A 180 3.32 -12.31 8.68
C ILE A 180 2.55 -12.41 7.37
N TYR A 181 1.50 -11.60 7.26
CA TYR A 181 0.84 -11.30 5.99
C TYR A 181 0.99 -9.82 5.66
N TYR A 182 1.07 -9.51 4.38
CA TYR A 182 0.94 -8.16 3.89
C TYR A 182 -0.23 -8.09 2.91
N VAL A 183 -1.16 -7.16 3.14
CA VAL A 183 -2.32 -6.89 2.31
C VAL A 183 -2.11 -5.59 1.56
N HIS A 184 -2.03 -5.71 0.24
CA HIS A 184 -1.84 -4.62 -0.71
C HIS A 184 -3.16 -3.87 -0.96
N ALA A 185 -3.07 -2.64 -1.46
CA ALA A 185 -4.23 -1.80 -1.81
C ALA A 185 -5.31 -2.47 -2.69
N PRO A 186 -5.02 -3.40 -3.62
CA PRO A 186 -6.08 -4.11 -4.34
C PRO A 186 -6.92 -5.06 -3.49
N GLY A 187 -6.66 -5.19 -2.18
CA GLY A 187 -7.25 -6.20 -1.31
C GLY A 187 -6.65 -7.58 -1.52
N TYR A 188 -5.43 -7.66 -2.06
CA TYR A 188 -4.69 -8.91 -2.21
C TYR A 188 -3.69 -9.05 -1.07
N GLY A 189 -3.77 -10.13 -0.32
CA GLY A 189 -2.91 -10.45 0.80
C GLY A 189 -2.09 -11.71 0.56
N GLU A 190 -0.81 -11.63 0.93
CA GLU A 190 0.15 -12.72 0.78
C GLU A 190 0.94 -12.95 2.07
N LYS A 191 1.37 -14.20 2.30
CA LYS A 191 2.30 -14.54 3.38
C LYS A 191 3.68 -14.04 2.99
N VAL A 192 4.32 -13.24 3.85
CA VAL A 192 5.65 -12.66 3.57
C VAL A 192 6.67 -13.12 4.59
N GLY A 193 7.87 -13.49 4.12
CA GLY A 193 9.02 -13.74 4.98
C GLY A 193 9.77 -12.47 5.35
N PHE A 194 9.75 -11.48 4.47
CA PHE A 194 10.42 -10.20 4.64
C PHE A 194 9.68 -9.13 3.83
N ARG A 195 9.42 -7.97 4.44
CA ARG A 195 8.79 -6.82 3.77
C ARG A 195 9.30 -5.53 4.37
N CYS A 196 9.64 -4.57 3.50
CA CYS A 196 9.72 -3.15 3.85
C CYS A 196 8.68 -2.43 3.00
N THR A 197 7.89 -1.54 3.60
CA THR A 197 6.81 -0.85 2.90
C THR A 197 6.63 0.57 3.42
N GLY A 198 5.91 1.36 2.64
CA GLY A 198 5.60 2.76 2.90
C GLY A 198 6.58 3.65 2.16
N HIS A 199 6.48 4.96 2.36
CA HIS A 199 7.39 5.91 1.74
C HIS A 199 8.87 5.62 2.07
N GLY A 200 9.15 5.18 3.31
CA GLY A 200 10.48 4.77 3.75
C GLY A 200 10.92 3.39 3.25
N GLY A 201 9.99 2.59 2.75
CA GLY A 201 10.19 1.19 2.37
C GLY A 201 11.32 0.97 1.36
N PRO A 202 11.36 1.70 0.23
CA PRO A 202 12.43 1.57 -0.76
C PRO A 202 13.83 1.88 -0.20
N TYR A 203 13.94 2.87 0.68
CA TYR A 203 15.21 3.24 1.33
C TYR A 203 15.67 2.19 2.34
N ALA A 204 14.73 1.63 3.11
CA ALA A 204 15.00 0.57 4.07
C ALA A 204 15.36 -0.75 3.40
N TYR A 205 14.71 -1.08 2.28
CA TYR A 205 14.73 -2.43 1.70
C TYR A 205 16.14 -2.94 1.43
N ALA A 206 16.99 -2.15 0.76
CA ALA A 206 18.34 -2.60 0.40
C ALA A 206 19.22 -2.85 1.63
N LEU A 207 19.18 -1.93 2.59
CA LEU A 207 19.95 -2.05 3.84
C LEU A 207 19.44 -3.21 4.69
N ALA A 208 18.12 -3.30 4.87
CA ALA A 208 17.49 -4.37 5.64
C ALA A 208 17.72 -5.73 5.02
N LYS A 209 17.67 -5.86 3.69
CA LYS A 209 17.98 -7.11 3.00
C LYS A 209 19.42 -7.54 3.30
N PHE A 210 20.37 -6.63 3.21
CA PHE A 210 21.78 -6.90 3.51
C PHE A 210 22.01 -7.29 4.98
N LEU A 211 21.36 -6.62 5.92
CA LEU A 211 21.56 -6.85 7.35
C LEU A 211 20.80 -8.08 7.87
N CYS A 212 19.60 -8.33 7.34
CA CYS A 212 18.64 -9.28 7.89
C CYS A 212 18.58 -10.62 7.15
N GLU A 213 19.23 -10.76 5.98
CA GLU A 213 19.41 -12.04 5.30
C GLU A 213 20.87 -12.54 5.48
N PRO A 214 21.12 -13.47 6.41
CA PRO A 214 22.44 -14.11 6.55
C PRO A 214 22.92 -14.74 5.25
N SER A 215 24.22 -14.65 4.98
CA SER A 215 24.84 -15.19 3.77
C SER A 215 24.78 -16.72 3.66
N ASP A 216 24.59 -17.42 4.78
CA ASP A 216 24.42 -18.88 4.85
C ASP A 216 22.95 -19.32 4.65
N GLY A 217 22.03 -18.38 4.44
CA GLY A 217 20.60 -18.64 4.26
C GLY A 217 19.86 -19.02 5.55
N SER A 218 20.51 -18.93 6.71
CA SER A 218 19.85 -19.18 8.00
C SER A 218 18.89 -18.05 8.37
N LEU A 219 17.86 -18.36 9.15
CA LEU A 219 16.98 -17.35 9.73
C LEU A 219 17.55 -16.82 11.05
N LEU A 220 17.43 -15.51 11.24
CA LEU A 220 17.79 -14.82 12.48
C LEU A 220 16.91 -15.23 13.65
N THR A 221 17.38 -15.02 14.89
CA THR A 221 16.45 -14.96 16.03
C THR A 221 15.61 -13.68 15.99
N VAL A 222 14.49 -13.69 16.70
CA VAL A 222 13.70 -12.47 16.91
C VAL A 222 14.51 -11.33 17.55
N ASP A 223 15.40 -11.61 18.50
CA ASP A 223 16.21 -10.57 19.17
C ASP A 223 17.21 -9.92 18.22
N GLU A 224 17.85 -10.74 17.38
CA GLU A 224 18.77 -10.32 16.35
C GLU A 224 18.07 -9.50 15.25
N ALA A 225 16.91 -9.96 14.80
CA ALA A 225 16.10 -9.25 13.80
C ALA A 225 15.53 -7.94 14.35
N ALA A 226 15.09 -7.90 15.61
CA ALA A 226 14.57 -6.70 16.27
C ALA A 226 15.62 -5.59 16.35
N ARG A 227 16.86 -5.94 16.77
CA ARG A 227 17.98 -4.97 16.81
C ARG A 227 18.28 -4.40 15.42
N ARG A 228 18.32 -5.26 14.39
CA ARG A 228 18.59 -4.82 13.02
C ARG A 228 17.45 -3.98 12.46
N ALA A 229 16.20 -4.34 12.72
CA ALA A 229 15.04 -3.58 12.29
C ALA A 229 15.04 -2.17 12.91
N ALA A 230 15.30 -2.04 14.22
CA ALA A 230 15.38 -0.74 14.87
C ALA A 230 16.52 0.12 14.31
N PHE A 231 17.68 -0.48 14.03
CA PHE A 231 18.80 0.20 13.38
C PHE A 231 18.42 0.70 11.98
N VAL A 232 17.75 -0.12 11.16
CA VAL A 232 17.31 0.28 9.81
C VAL A 232 16.30 1.43 9.87
N VAL A 233 15.32 1.37 10.78
CA VAL A 233 14.37 2.49 10.96
C VAL A 233 15.11 3.76 11.35
N GLY A 234 16.05 3.68 12.30
CA GLY A 234 16.90 4.81 12.69
C GLY A 234 17.77 5.34 11.56
N TRP A 235 18.24 4.47 10.66
CA TRP A 235 19.00 4.87 9.47
C TRP A 235 18.14 5.64 8.46
N VAL A 236 16.90 5.21 8.23
CA VAL A 236 16.04 5.88 7.25
C VAL A 236 15.46 7.18 7.80
N ALA A 237 15.15 7.21 9.10
CA ALA A 237 14.49 8.33 9.76
C ALA A 237 15.21 9.68 9.57
N ASP A 238 14.41 10.72 9.35
CA ASP A 238 14.75 12.14 9.31
C ASP A 238 15.68 12.59 8.16
N LYS A 239 16.83 11.93 7.95
CA LYS A 239 17.85 12.35 6.98
C LYS A 239 17.64 11.77 5.59
N LEU A 240 17.33 10.48 5.49
CA LEU A 240 17.16 9.81 4.19
C LEU A 240 15.74 9.98 3.69
N ASP A 241 14.77 9.91 4.60
CA ASP A 241 13.38 10.19 4.34
C ASP A 241 12.81 11.12 5.42
N SER A 242 12.60 12.38 5.05
CA SER A 242 12.07 13.40 5.96
C SER A 242 10.64 13.12 6.46
N THR A 243 9.92 12.20 5.82
CA THR A 243 8.54 11.84 6.19
C THR A 243 8.50 10.69 7.20
N VAL A 244 9.62 10.00 7.42
CA VAL A 244 9.82 8.91 8.39
C VAL A 244 10.57 9.46 9.60
N GLY A 245 10.14 9.12 10.82
CA GLY A 245 10.85 9.63 12.01
C GLY A 245 10.33 9.14 13.35
N GLY A 246 10.83 9.76 14.42
CA GLY A 246 10.59 9.34 15.81
C GLY A 246 11.47 8.17 16.26
N THR A 247 11.23 7.68 17.48
CA THR A 247 11.86 6.42 17.94
C THR A 247 11.16 5.24 17.27
N ALA A 248 11.92 4.22 16.87
CA ALA A 248 11.34 3.05 16.23
C ALA A 248 10.41 2.32 17.22
N GLN A 249 9.25 1.89 16.74
CA GLN A 249 8.40 0.95 17.45
C GLN A 249 8.74 -0.45 16.95
N VAL A 250 9.13 -1.37 17.84
CA VAL A 250 9.50 -2.74 17.46
C VAL A 250 8.77 -3.75 18.33
N CYS A 251 7.93 -4.57 17.71
CA CYS A 251 7.15 -5.62 18.34
C CYS A 251 7.66 -7.00 17.93
N ILE A 252 7.74 -7.90 18.91
CA ILE A 252 8.25 -9.26 18.78
C ILE A 252 7.12 -10.22 19.18
N LEU A 253 6.89 -11.23 18.34
CA LEU A 253 6.00 -12.33 18.66
C LEU A 253 6.71 -13.66 18.41
N LYS A 254 7.01 -14.38 19.48
CA LYS A 254 7.67 -15.70 19.42
C LYS A 254 6.68 -16.78 19.02
N HIS A 255 7.16 -17.81 18.33
CA HIS A 255 6.35 -18.98 18.03
C HIS A 255 5.74 -19.56 19.31
N LYS A 256 4.50 -20.05 19.20
CA LYS A 256 3.76 -20.74 20.27
C LYS A 256 3.61 -19.92 21.57
N THR A 257 3.84 -18.62 21.51
CA THR A 257 3.79 -17.71 22.66
C THR A 257 2.77 -16.62 22.39
N SER A 258 1.70 -16.55 23.18
CA SER A 258 0.64 -15.55 23.04
C SER A 258 0.97 -14.19 23.67
N LYS A 259 2.25 -13.91 23.90
CA LYS A 259 2.73 -12.66 24.48
C LYS A 259 3.50 -11.88 23.43
N VAL A 260 3.07 -10.65 23.19
CA VAL A 260 3.82 -9.67 22.42
C VAL A 260 4.84 -9.02 23.34
N GLU A 261 6.10 -9.01 22.91
CA GLU A 261 7.17 -8.24 23.54
C GLU A 261 7.40 -6.96 22.72
N THR A 262 7.68 -5.84 23.38
CA THR A 262 8.07 -4.60 22.72
C THR A 262 9.50 -4.27 23.14
N MET A 263 10.34 -3.89 22.18
CA MET A 263 11.71 -3.49 22.46
C MET A 263 11.74 -2.25 23.35
N SER A 264 12.67 -2.19 24.29
CA SER A 264 12.74 -1.05 25.21
C SER A 264 13.15 0.24 24.50
N GLU A 265 12.61 1.38 24.94
CA GLU A 265 12.98 2.70 24.38
C GLU A 265 14.49 2.97 24.52
N ALA A 266 15.14 2.45 25.57
CA ALA A 266 16.58 2.60 25.78
C ALA A 266 17.38 1.86 24.70
N ASP A 267 17.01 0.60 24.40
CA ASP A 267 17.68 -0.18 23.35
C ASP A 267 17.44 0.43 21.97
N VAL A 268 16.21 0.87 21.68
CA VAL A 268 15.87 1.55 20.43
C VAL A 268 16.67 2.84 20.27
N SER A 269 16.78 3.64 21.33
CA SER A 269 17.56 4.88 21.31
C SER A 269 19.05 4.63 21.08
N GLN A 270 19.61 3.60 21.69
CA GLN A 270 20.99 3.19 21.45
C GLN A 270 21.23 2.80 19.99
N LEU A 271 20.33 2.02 19.39
CA LEU A 271 20.45 1.59 17.99
C LEU A 271 20.28 2.76 17.01
N ARG A 272 19.42 3.72 17.34
CA ARG A 272 19.29 4.97 16.57
C ARG A 272 20.60 5.78 16.60
N GLN A 273 21.19 5.99 17.78
CA GLN A 273 22.46 6.69 17.92
C GLN A 273 23.58 5.98 17.14
N LEU A 274 23.60 4.65 17.16
CA LEU A 274 24.54 3.85 16.37
C LEU A 274 24.34 4.07 14.85
N ALA A 275 23.10 4.10 14.37
CA ALA A 275 22.79 4.39 12.97
C ALA A 275 23.26 5.80 12.57
N GLU A 276 22.99 6.81 13.41
CA GLU A 276 23.42 8.19 13.17
C GLU A 276 24.95 8.32 13.14
N SER A 277 25.67 7.60 14.02
CA SER A 277 27.13 7.55 14.02
C SER A 277 27.66 6.92 12.73
N HIS A 278 27.16 5.75 12.34
CA HIS A 278 27.60 5.08 11.11
C HIS A 278 27.32 5.90 9.85
N GLN A 279 26.24 6.67 9.82
CA GLN A 279 25.97 7.61 8.73
C GLN A 279 27.00 8.73 8.64
N ALA A 280 27.40 9.29 9.79
CA ALA A 280 28.43 10.33 9.83
C ALA A 280 29.78 9.80 9.36
N ASP A 281 30.11 8.56 9.73
CA ASP A 281 31.37 7.92 9.38
C ASP A 281 31.41 7.42 7.92
N LEU A 282 30.25 7.23 7.28
CA LEU A 282 30.17 6.61 5.95
C LEU A 282 30.99 7.36 4.89
N ALA A 283 30.92 8.69 4.87
CA ALA A 283 31.70 9.49 3.92
C ALA A 283 33.21 9.30 4.14
N HIS A 284 33.64 9.25 5.40
CA HIS A 284 35.03 9.01 5.76
C HIS A 284 35.50 7.61 5.34
N ILE A 285 34.69 6.57 5.62
CA ILE A 285 34.97 5.18 5.23
C ILE A 285 35.11 5.04 3.71
N MET A 286 34.29 5.76 2.95
CA MET A 286 34.32 5.76 1.49
C MET A 286 35.46 6.61 0.91
N GLY A 287 36.27 7.28 1.74
CA GLY A 287 37.30 8.21 1.29
C GLY A 287 36.73 9.44 0.58
N LEU A 288 35.44 9.73 0.76
CA LEU A 288 34.78 10.89 0.20
C LEU A 288 35.07 12.06 1.14
N GLN A 289 35.95 12.98 0.73
CA GLN A 289 36.07 14.25 1.41
C GLN A 289 34.72 14.94 1.34
N LEU A 290 34.06 15.12 2.49
CA LEU A 290 32.96 16.06 2.59
C LEU A 290 33.55 17.42 2.25
N LEU A 291 33.24 17.94 1.07
CA LEU A 291 33.42 19.35 0.77
C LEU A 291 32.52 20.10 1.74
N VAL A 292 33.07 20.43 2.91
CA VAL A 292 32.43 21.33 3.85
C VAL A 292 32.28 22.67 3.11
N PRO A 293 31.07 23.22 2.98
CA PRO A 293 30.86 24.56 2.43
C PRO A 293 31.60 25.62 3.24
#